data_AF-A0A0B3ATW2-F1
#
_entry.id   AF-A0A0B3ATW2-F1
#
_cell.length_a   1.000
_cell.length_b   1.000
_cell.length_c   1.000
_cell.angle_alpha   90.00
_cell.angle_beta   90.00
_cell.angle_gamma   90.00
#
_symmetry.space_group_name_H-M   'P 1'
#
loop_
_entity.id
_entity.type
_entity.pdbx_description
1 polymer ?
#
loop_
_entity_poly.entity_id
_entity_poly.type
_entity_poly.pdbx_seq_one_letter_code
_entity_poly.pdbx_strand_id
1 'polypeptide(L)'
;MHRAFAVILLLFAQFSSAEIIISEVHPHPLKDQSLNEWVELYNNGSEAVNVSGWVFGDAFANDVIEGPLFGKEGAIIPGFSFAILTDETTRVYENYNVSDDAIHLYIDGGDLGRSGLDDDGEQLFLYSNGTLISAMNYSTSKDGFSISLINGTFYNASPTPGYHNNGSVTTSCDYEVQIVMNGSLFTDPNDFSWKLVVRNVRGGPTNMTARAAIHDLFGNLEQEYQPFTNHTITTKATSSPFSPNLEEGKSYILSTNITTECGDSNKGNDGDERIFTIQGTLTTASYLTILSVLDLGSDDAAAFGQTIRMRLNAYRGDTGKESVAAWVENSKGEKLSKQSRASVEERFSNVTLTLPVQLVPNCDQGIDDGTYTLKVEGLDTEDERRIDVEGITNDLCEEIEVQEQQASTRRKILFEMVDLPQYANNRQSTARLRITNNNQEEVRAGLWSYLYRGSVSYSGEREANRETIVLPPDSVTETYLSNTPSIKEEGSYKAKFLLLQDGLKTPQDITFDISISQSQEQSEAIALSGTPSSGSPAQLSSRANVATAIPLPETIFSSSARKAQDLAPLILIITLTMLLAVFVWRR
;
A
#
# COMPACT_ATOMS: atom_id res chain seq x y z
N MET A 1 34.99 26.82 -87.99
CA MET A 1 35.85 25.71 -87.53
C MET A 1 35.78 25.65 -86.02
N HIS A 2 35.08 24.64 -85.48
CA HIS A 2 35.00 24.38 -84.05
C HIS A 2 36.27 23.64 -83.60
N ARG A 3 36.92 24.11 -82.53
CA ARG A 3 37.90 23.31 -81.79
C ARG A 3 37.40 23.17 -80.37
N ALA A 4 36.75 22.05 -80.11
CA ALA A 4 36.43 21.61 -78.75
C ALA A 4 37.74 21.16 -78.09
N PHE A 5 38.12 21.81 -77.00
CA PHE A 5 39.21 21.40 -76.13
C PHE A 5 38.59 20.47 -75.07
N ALA A 6 38.82 19.16 -75.21
CA ALA A 6 38.44 18.20 -74.17
C ALA A 6 39.44 18.32 -73.02
N VAL A 7 39.02 18.96 -71.93
CA VAL A 7 39.75 18.94 -70.65
C VAL A 7 39.35 17.64 -69.95
N ILE A 8 40.25 16.66 -69.96
CA ILE A 8 40.10 15.45 -69.15
C ILE A 8 40.47 15.83 -67.71
N LEU A 9 39.45 16.00 -66.88
CA LEU A 9 39.58 16.15 -65.43
C LEU A 9 39.90 14.77 -64.84
N LEU A 10 41.18 14.49 -64.62
CA LEU A 10 41.64 13.34 -63.86
C LEU A 10 41.32 13.60 -62.37
N LEU A 11 40.12 13.19 -61.96
CA LEU A 11 39.75 13.01 -60.56
C LEU A 11 40.65 11.90 -59.99
N PHE A 12 41.72 12.29 -59.29
CA PHE A 12 42.33 11.41 -58.30
C PHE A 12 41.27 11.18 -57.22
N ALA A 13 40.52 10.07 -57.34
CA ALA A 13 39.84 9.52 -56.20
C ALA A 13 40.91 9.22 -55.16
N GLN A 14 41.02 10.05 -54.13
CA GLN A 14 41.71 9.65 -52.92
C GLN A 14 40.87 8.51 -52.35
N PHE A 15 41.25 7.29 -52.66
CA PHE A 15 40.82 6.14 -51.88
C PHE A 15 41.40 6.38 -50.49
N SER A 16 40.58 6.94 -49.60
CA SER A 16 40.77 6.74 -48.18
C SER A 16 40.59 5.24 -47.97
N SER A 17 41.72 4.52 -47.96
CA SER A 17 41.72 3.18 -47.41
C SER A 17 41.32 3.32 -45.96
N ALA A 18 40.40 2.47 -45.49
CA ALA A 18 40.20 2.27 -44.07
C ALA A 18 41.58 2.02 -43.44
N GLU A 19 42.03 2.90 -42.56
CA GLU A 19 43.22 2.71 -41.74
C GLU A 19 42.71 2.43 -40.35
N ILE A 20 42.85 1.18 -39.91
CA ILE A 20 42.63 0.82 -38.52
C ILE A 20 43.72 1.52 -37.72
N ILE A 21 43.34 2.39 -36.79
CA ILE A 21 44.28 3.09 -35.92
C ILE A 21 44.13 2.60 -34.49
N ILE A 22 45.21 2.66 -33.73
CA ILE A 22 45.12 2.55 -32.28
C ILE A 22 44.63 3.92 -31.76
N SER A 23 43.40 3.97 -31.26
CA SER A 23 42.75 5.22 -30.84
C SER A 23 42.87 5.48 -29.34
N GLU A 24 42.95 4.46 -28.51
CA GLU A 24 43.03 4.60 -27.06
C GLU A 24 43.73 3.41 -26.42
N VAL A 25 44.49 3.63 -25.35
CA VAL A 25 45.20 2.58 -24.61
C VAL A 25 45.01 2.79 -23.13
N HIS A 26 44.67 1.74 -22.39
CA HIS A 26 44.48 1.82 -20.94
C HIS A 26 45.53 1.01 -20.19
N PRO A 27 46.76 1.53 -20.01
CA PRO A 27 47.84 0.78 -19.37
C PRO A 27 47.71 0.70 -17.85
N HIS A 28 47.13 1.72 -17.21
CA HIS A 28 47.21 1.89 -15.75
C HIS A 28 45.84 1.90 -15.06
N PRO A 29 45.09 0.78 -15.05
CA PRO A 29 43.82 0.65 -14.32
C PRO A 29 44.01 0.71 -12.80
N LEU A 30 43.05 1.32 -12.09
CA LEU A 30 43.09 1.44 -10.61
C LEU A 30 42.92 0.11 -9.86
N LYS A 31 42.46 -0.95 -10.52
CA LYS A 31 42.17 -2.26 -9.93
C LYS A 31 42.65 -3.37 -10.84
N ASP A 32 43.22 -4.43 -10.26
CA ASP A 32 43.60 -5.69 -10.91
C ASP A 32 44.15 -5.49 -12.32
N GLN A 33 45.36 -4.92 -12.42
CA GLN A 33 45.94 -4.45 -13.68
C GLN A 33 45.99 -5.50 -14.77
N SER A 34 46.41 -6.72 -14.41
CA SER A 34 46.45 -7.88 -15.30
C SER A 34 45.09 -8.35 -15.86
N LEU A 35 43.96 -7.74 -15.47
CA LEU A 35 42.63 -8.10 -15.97
C LEU A 35 41.90 -6.89 -16.59
N ASN A 36 42.47 -5.69 -16.53
CA ASN A 36 41.77 -4.44 -16.84
C ASN A 36 42.52 -3.52 -17.82
N GLU A 37 43.60 -4.03 -18.41
CA GLU A 37 44.28 -3.41 -19.54
C GLU A 37 43.53 -3.68 -20.84
N TRP A 38 43.55 -2.70 -21.74
CA TRP A 38 42.96 -2.84 -23.07
C TRP A 38 43.53 -1.83 -24.06
N VAL A 39 43.40 -2.17 -25.33
CA VAL A 39 43.74 -1.32 -26.48
C VAL A 39 42.50 -1.17 -27.35
N GLU A 40 42.15 0.06 -27.72
CA GLU A 40 41.07 0.32 -28.65
C GLU A 40 41.60 0.53 -30.06
N LEU A 41 40.96 -0.17 -31.00
CA LEU A 41 41.14 0.00 -32.43
C LEU A 41 39.94 0.73 -33.03
N TYR A 42 40.20 1.79 -33.79
CA TYR A 42 39.17 2.51 -34.52
C TYR A 42 39.30 2.32 -36.03
N ASN A 43 38.22 1.89 -36.67
CA ASN A 43 38.14 1.87 -38.12
C ASN A 43 37.68 3.24 -38.63
N ASN A 44 38.62 4.09 -39.04
CA ASN A 44 38.31 5.41 -39.58
C ASN A 44 37.84 5.40 -41.05
N GLY A 45 37.71 4.22 -41.67
CA GLY A 45 37.15 4.05 -43.01
C GLY A 45 35.66 3.73 -43.00
N SER A 46 35.03 3.82 -44.17
CA SER A 46 33.61 3.45 -44.35
C SER A 46 33.36 1.97 -44.60
N GLU A 47 34.41 1.19 -44.87
CA GLU A 47 34.33 -0.24 -45.19
C GLU A 47 34.71 -1.09 -43.99
N ALA A 48 34.08 -2.26 -43.86
CA ALA A 48 34.43 -3.20 -42.81
C ALA A 48 35.82 -3.83 -43.05
N VAL A 49 36.62 -3.97 -42.00
CA VAL A 49 37.98 -4.52 -42.07
C VAL A 49 38.06 -5.79 -41.23
N ASN A 50 38.53 -6.88 -41.83
CA ASN A 50 38.82 -8.12 -41.11
C ASN A 50 40.25 -8.09 -40.54
N VAL A 51 40.34 -8.02 -39.20
CA VAL A 51 41.58 -8.01 -38.44
C VAL A 51 41.99 -9.39 -37.91
N SER A 52 41.34 -10.47 -38.35
CA SER A 52 41.70 -11.85 -37.98
C SER A 52 43.16 -12.14 -38.34
N GLY A 53 43.96 -12.59 -37.37
CA GLY A 53 45.36 -12.94 -37.60
C GLY A 53 46.28 -11.73 -37.81
N TRP A 54 45.78 -10.51 -37.59
CA TRP A 54 46.66 -9.34 -37.44
C TRP A 54 47.50 -9.50 -36.16
N VAL A 55 48.62 -8.80 -36.11
CA VAL A 55 49.56 -8.88 -34.99
C VAL A 55 49.57 -7.56 -34.26
N PHE A 56 49.21 -7.60 -32.98
CA PHE A 56 49.47 -6.54 -32.02
C PHE A 56 50.82 -6.82 -31.36
N GLY A 57 51.56 -5.80 -30.96
CA GLY A 57 52.82 -6.03 -30.26
C GLY A 57 53.48 -4.78 -29.75
N ASP A 58 54.44 -4.99 -28.86
CA ASP A 58 55.31 -3.98 -28.29
C ASP A 58 56.75 -4.15 -28.87
N ALA A 59 57.75 -3.56 -28.24
CA ALA A 59 59.15 -3.70 -28.65
C ALA A 59 59.77 -5.09 -28.40
N PHE A 60 59.10 -5.96 -27.65
CA PHE A 60 59.62 -7.19 -27.05
C PHE A 60 58.79 -8.46 -27.35
N ALA A 61 57.51 -8.33 -27.67
CA ALA A 61 56.57 -9.41 -27.91
C ALA A 61 55.55 -9.04 -29.01
N ASN A 62 54.97 -10.06 -29.61
CA ASN A 62 53.95 -9.96 -30.63
C ASN A 62 52.85 -10.97 -30.31
N ASP A 63 51.61 -10.53 -30.35
CA ASP A 63 50.43 -11.32 -30.06
C ASP A 63 49.49 -11.29 -31.27
N VAL A 64 48.93 -12.45 -31.60
CA VAL A 64 48.01 -12.59 -32.72
C VAL A 64 46.60 -12.25 -32.25
N ILE A 65 45.93 -11.35 -32.96
CA ILE A 65 44.53 -11.02 -32.71
C ILE A 65 43.65 -12.20 -33.11
N GLU A 66 42.98 -12.75 -32.12
CA GLU A 66 41.90 -13.70 -32.23
C GLU A 66 40.54 -12.97 -32.09
N GLY A 67 39.62 -13.27 -33.01
CA GLY A 67 38.24 -12.78 -32.89
C GLY A 67 37.45 -13.57 -31.84
N PRO A 68 36.29 -13.07 -31.36
CA PRO A 68 35.45 -13.71 -30.34
C PRO A 68 35.25 -15.20 -30.65
N LEU A 69 35.43 -16.04 -29.63
CA LEU A 69 35.32 -17.50 -29.69
C LEU A 69 34.11 -17.93 -30.53
N PHE A 70 34.32 -18.97 -31.36
CA PHE A 70 33.40 -19.58 -32.33
C PHE A 70 33.39 -18.97 -33.76
N GLY A 71 34.50 -19.18 -34.48
CA GLY A 71 34.44 -19.50 -35.91
C GLY A 71 34.00 -18.37 -36.86
N LYS A 72 35.00 -17.65 -37.37
CA LYS A 72 35.06 -17.02 -38.72
C LYS A 72 34.29 -15.72 -39.02
N GLU A 73 33.62 -15.04 -38.09
CA GLU A 73 33.03 -13.70 -38.39
C GLU A 73 33.30 -12.59 -37.36
N GLY A 74 34.07 -12.86 -36.30
CA GLY A 74 34.15 -11.96 -35.15
C GLY A 74 35.27 -10.91 -35.13
N ALA A 75 36.28 -10.98 -36.00
CA ALA A 75 37.34 -9.96 -36.06
C ALA A 75 37.07 -8.92 -37.16
N ILE A 76 35.82 -8.70 -37.51
CA ILE A 76 35.43 -7.72 -38.52
C ILE A 76 35.03 -6.44 -37.79
N ILE A 77 35.82 -5.38 -37.97
CA ILE A 77 35.50 -4.05 -37.44
C ILE A 77 34.71 -3.30 -38.53
N PRO A 78 33.41 -3.01 -38.34
CA PRO A 78 32.65 -2.24 -39.31
C PRO A 78 33.24 -0.85 -39.55
N GLY A 79 32.89 -0.22 -40.68
CA GLY A 79 33.32 1.14 -40.97
C GLY A 79 32.81 2.13 -39.92
N PHE A 80 33.66 3.05 -39.48
CA PHE A 80 33.39 4.03 -38.42
C PHE A 80 33.05 3.41 -37.05
N SER A 81 33.46 2.17 -36.80
CA SER A 81 33.23 1.46 -35.54
C SER A 81 34.53 1.20 -34.76
N PHE A 82 34.36 0.83 -33.50
CA PHE A 82 35.44 0.57 -32.54
C PHE A 82 35.56 -0.92 -32.22
N ALA A 83 36.74 -1.34 -31.81
CA ALA A 83 36.99 -2.66 -31.24
C ALA A 83 37.87 -2.55 -29.99
N ILE A 84 37.58 -3.34 -28.97
CA ILE A 84 38.37 -3.42 -27.74
C ILE A 84 39.17 -4.71 -27.78
N LEU A 85 40.49 -4.58 -27.79
CA LEU A 85 41.46 -5.67 -27.73
C LEU A 85 41.92 -5.88 -26.28
N THR A 86 41.75 -7.09 -25.78
CA THR A 86 42.15 -7.51 -24.42
C THR A 86 42.99 -8.78 -24.46
N ASP A 87 43.56 -9.20 -23.33
CA ASP A 87 44.01 -10.58 -23.13
C ASP A 87 42.83 -11.57 -23.06
N GLU A 88 43.15 -12.87 -22.98
CA GLU A 88 42.15 -13.97 -22.90
C GLU A 88 41.30 -13.96 -21.62
N THR A 89 41.78 -13.32 -20.54
CA THR A 89 41.16 -13.27 -19.22
C THR A 89 40.85 -11.84 -18.78
N THR A 90 39.95 -11.16 -19.49
CA THR A 90 39.62 -9.77 -19.16
C THR A 90 38.44 -9.62 -18.18
N ARG A 91 38.44 -8.52 -17.41
CA ARG A 91 37.29 -7.97 -16.68
C ARG A 91 36.87 -6.58 -17.20
N VAL A 92 37.36 -6.18 -18.37
CA VAL A 92 37.13 -4.85 -18.93
C VAL A 92 35.64 -4.59 -19.16
N TYR A 93 34.91 -5.58 -19.66
CA TYR A 93 33.47 -5.46 -19.95
C TYR A 93 32.60 -5.42 -18.67
N GLU A 94 33.10 -5.94 -17.56
CA GLU A 94 32.45 -5.86 -16.25
C GLU A 94 32.75 -4.54 -15.54
N ASN A 95 33.97 -4.05 -15.71
CA ASN A 95 34.50 -2.92 -14.94
C ASN A 95 34.37 -1.58 -15.66
N TYR A 96 34.39 -1.52 -16.99
CA TYR A 96 34.26 -0.29 -17.77
C TYR A 96 32.91 -0.22 -18.50
N ASN A 97 32.47 1.01 -18.79
CA ASN A 97 31.29 1.24 -19.62
C ASN A 97 31.70 1.15 -21.10
N VAL A 98 31.98 -0.07 -21.55
CA VAL A 98 32.29 -0.34 -22.96
C VAL A 98 31.01 -0.19 -23.78
N SER A 99 31.08 0.48 -24.92
CA SER A 99 29.95 0.56 -25.85
C SER A 99 29.46 -0.83 -26.26
N ASP A 100 28.15 -1.08 -26.18
CA ASP A 100 27.52 -2.34 -26.62
C ASP A 100 27.75 -2.63 -28.12
N ASP A 101 28.09 -1.60 -28.90
CA ASP A 101 28.39 -1.69 -30.33
C ASP A 101 29.88 -1.95 -30.63
N ALA A 102 30.75 -1.93 -29.61
CA ALA A 102 32.17 -2.19 -29.80
C ALA A 102 32.43 -3.67 -30.09
N ILE A 103 33.34 -3.97 -31.01
CA ILE A 103 33.73 -5.34 -31.32
C ILE A 103 34.70 -5.85 -30.26
N HIS A 104 34.41 -7.02 -29.69
CA HIS A 104 35.27 -7.62 -28.68
C HIS A 104 36.37 -8.45 -29.36
N LEU A 105 37.62 -8.13 -29.14
CA LEU A 105 38.79 -8.85 -29.66
C LEU A 105 39.65 -9.34 -28.50
N TYR A 106 40.34 -10.45 -28.69
CA TYR A 106 41.33 -10.93 -27.74
C TYR A 106 42.62 -11.32 -28.46
N ILE A 107 43.73 -11.35 -27.72
CA ILE A 107 44.99 -11.88 -28.23
C ILE A 107 45.16 -13.36 -27.87
N ASP A 108 46.07 -14.06 -28.55
CA ASP A 108 46.47 -15.44 -28.24
C ASP A 108 47.39 -15.58 -27.01
N GLY A 109 47.75 -14.46 -26.37
CA GLY A 109 48.59 -14.37 -25.18
C GLY A 109 47.81 -14.08 -23.89
N GLY A 110 48.47 -14.33 -22.76
CA GLY A 110 47.91 -14.11 -21.41
C GLY A 110 48.00 -12.66 -20.91
N ASP A 111 48.83 -11.84 -21.54
CA ASP A 111 49.00 -10.41 -21.24
C ASP A 111 49.17 -9.66 -22.58
N LEU A 112 48.71 -8.41 -22.68
CA LEU A 112 48.93 -7.57 -23.86
C LEU A 112 50.42 -7.20 -23.96
N GLY A 113 51.13 -7.73 -24.96
CA GLY A 113 52.58 -7.57 -25.07
C GLY A 113 53.34 -8.55 -24.18
N ARG A 114 54.56 -8.18 -23.76
CA ARG A 114 55.44 -9.14 -23.06
C ARG A 114 54.97 -9.46 -21.63
N SER A 115 54.40 -8.48 -20.94
CA SER A 115 54.02 -8.57 -19.53
C SER A 115 52.98 -7.53 -19.14
N GLY A 116 52.03 -7.28 -20.03
CA GLY A 116 51.08 -6.18 -19.95
C GLY A 116 51.63 -4.88 -20.53
N LEU A 117 50.78 -3.87 -20.57
CA LEU A 117 51.09 -2.53 -21.06
C LEU A 117 51.92 -1.75 -20.02
N ASP A 118 52.97 -1.05 -20.45
CA ASP A 118 53.88 -0.33 -19.52
C ASP A 118 53.32 1.04 -19.05
N ASP A 119 53.07 1.16 -17.75
CA ASP A 119 52.61 2.41 -17.12
C ASP A 119 53.54 3.60 -17.35
N ASP A 120 54.85 3.37 -17.47
CA ASP A 120 55.88 4.40 -17.68
C ASP A 120 56.04 4.80 -19.15
N GLY A 121 55.37 4.07 -20.05
CA GLY A 121 55.28 4.36 -21.47
C GLY A 121 56.02 3.37 -22.36
N GLU A 122 55.43 3.07 -23.50
CA GLU A 122 55.95 2.11 -24.47
C GLU A 122 55.55 2.48 -25.91
N GLN A 123 56.11 1.73 -26.86
CA GLN A 123 55.74 1.82 -28.27
C GLN A 123 54.95 0.59 -28.68
N LEU A 124 53.74 0.83 -29.20
CA LEU A 124 52.82 -0.20 -29.65
C LEU A 124 52.68 -0.20 -31.16
N PHE A 125 52.47 -1.38 -31.71
CA PHE A 125 52.39 -1.63 -33.14
C PHE A 125 51.21 -2.53 -33.48
N LEU A 126 50.63 -2.29 -34.65
CA LEU A 126 49.62 -3.13 -35.26
C LEU A 126 50.03 -3.47 -36.68
N TYR A 127 50.11 -4.77 -37.00
CA TYR A 127 50.53 -5.27 -38.29
C TYR A 127 49.46 -6.13 -38.97
N SER A 128 49.39 -6.04 -40.29
CA SER A 128 48.61 -6.95 -41.14
C SER A 128 49.52 -7.62 -42.16
N ASN A 129 49.61 -8.95 -42.14
CA ASN A 129 50.49 -9.72 -43.04
C ASN A 129 51.93 -9.17 -43.15
N GLY A 130 52.48 -8.71 -42.01
CA GLY A 130 53.83 -8.12 -41.94
C GLY A 130 53.95 -6.65 -42.38
N THR A 131 52.85 -6.00 -42.77
CA THR A 131 52.80 -4.56 -43.06
C THR A 131 52.36 -3.80 -41.81
N LEU A 132 53.10 -2.76 -41.42
CA LEU A 132 52.71 -1.88 -40.32
C LEU A 132 51.47 -1.08 -40.72
N ILE A 133 50.39 -1.21 -39.94
CA ILE A 133 49.12 -0.52 -40.15
C ILE A 133 48.99 0.68 -39.22
N SER A 134 49.29 0.51 -37.93
CA SER A 134 49.25 1.59 -36.96
C SER A 134 50.41 1.45 -35.98
N ALA A 135 50.92 2.58 -35.53
CA ALA A 135 51.90 2.64 -34.45
C ALA A 135 51.57 3.82 -33.55
N MET A 136 51.76 3.64 -32.26
CA MET A 136 51.69 4.72 -31.30
C MET A 136 52.80 4.62 -30.27
N ASN A 137 53.10 5.75 -29.66
CA ASN A 137 54.05 5.85 -28.56
C ASN A 137 53.38 6.72 -27.49
N TYR A 138 53.42 6.25 -26.26
CA TYR A 138 52.93 7.01 -25.12
C TYR A 138 53.99 7.08 -24.02
N SER A 139 53.96 8.18 -23.27
CA SER A 139 54.77 8.37 -22.07
C SER A 139 54.00 7.92 -20.84
N THR A 140 54.56 8.11 -19.64
CA THR A 140 53.92 7.82 -18.36
C THR A 140 52.42 8.15 -18.33
N SER A 141 51.64 7.11 -18.08
CA SER A 141 50.21 7.15 -17.86
C SER A 141 49.88 7.57 -16.43
N LYS A 142 48.67 8.06 -16.21
CA LYS A 142 48.15 8.38 -14.87
C LYS A 142 47.21 7.28 -14.42
N ASP A 143 47.29 6.93 -13.14
CA ASP A 143 46.44 5.93 -12.50
C ASP A 143 44.95 6.19 -12.83
N GLY A 144 44.31 5.21 -13.47
CA GLY A 144 42.89 5.24 -13.88
C GLY A 144 42.57 6.09 -15.11
N PHE A 145 43.57 6.64 -15.79
CA PHE A 145 43.42 7.33 -17.06
C PHE A 145 43.89 6.42 -18.20
N SER A 146 43.25 6.58 -19.34
CA SER A 146 43.73 6.04 -20.61
C SER A 146 44.55 7.09 -21.36
N ILE A 147 45.30 6.63 -22.35
CA ILE A 147 45.98 7.44 -23.33
C ILE A 147 45.10 7.51 -24.59
N SER A 148 44.36 8.59 -24.73
CA SER A 148 43.36 8.77 -25.80
C SER A 148 43.88 9.66 -26.93
N LEU A 149 43.65 9.25 -28.18
CA LEU A 149 43.93 10.05 -29.37
C LEU A 149 42.87 11.15 -29.53
N ILE A 150 43.24 12.40 -29.26
CA ILE A 150 42.38 13.58 -29.34
C ILE A 150 43.00 14.58 -30.30
N ASN A 151 42.25 14.96 -31.35
CA ASN A 151 42.72 15.90 -32.38
C ASN A 151 44.09 15.52 -32.98
N GLY A 152 44.37 14.22 -33.12
CA GLY A 152 45.62 13.69 -33.68
C GLY A 152 46.81 13.66 -32.71
N THR A 153 46.60 13.88 -31.41
CA THR A 153 47.64 13.78 -30.38
C THR A 153 47.14 12.95 -29.20
N PHE A 154 48.00 12.12 -28.62
CA PHE A 154 47.67 11.29 -27.46
C PHE A 154 47.77 12.09 -26.16
N TYR A 155 46.76 11.97 -25.29
CA TYR A 155 46.74 12.59 -23.97
C TYR A 155 46.25 11.61 -22.91
N ASN A 156 46.70 11.79 -21.67
CA ASN A 156 46.02 11.21 -20.51
C ASN A 156 44.60 11.79 -20.42
N ALA A 157 43.59 10.94 -20.58
CA ALA A 157 42.18 11.31 -20.57
C ALA A 157 41.34 10.24 -19.85
N SER A 158 40.09 10.58 -19.55
CA SER A 158 39.15 9.62 -18.98
C SER A 158 38.88 8.49 -19.98
N PRO A 159 38.88 7.23 -19.54
CA PRO A 159 38.63 6.07 -20.40
C PRO A 159 37.31 6.15 -21.17
N THR A 160 37.35 5.96 -22.49
CA THR A 160 36.16 6.00 -23.38
C THR A 160 35.99 4.76 -24.28
N PRO A 161 36.08 3.53 -23.74
CA PRO A 161 36.11 2.32 -24.57
C PRO A 161 34.85 2.17 -25.42
N GLY A 162 35.04 2.13 -26.74
CA GLY A 162 33.99 1.97 -27.74
C GLY A 162 33.29 3.27 -28.13
N TYR A 163 33.80 4.42 -27.69
CA TYR A 163 33.25 5.75 -27.97
C TYR A 163 34.31 6.68 -28.55
N HIS A 164 33.90 7.77 -29.20
CA HIS A 164 34.84 8.78 -29.66
C HIS A 164 35.54 9.50 -28.49
N ASN A 165 36.87 9.57 -28.57
CA ASN A 165 37.73 10.37 -27.70
C ASN A 165 37.40 11.87 -27.76
N ASN A 166 36.43 12.33 -26.97
CA ASN A 166 35.87 13.68 -27.12
C ASN A 166 36.62 14.78 -26.35
N GLY A 167 37.91 14.58 -26.08
CA GLY A 167 38.78 15.62 -25.52
C GLY A 167 38.43 16.07 -24.10
N SER A 168 37.82 15.21 -23.29
CA SER A 168 37.55 15.54 -21.89
C SER A 168 38.83 15.56 -21.05
N VAL A 169 39.59 16.65 -21.17
CA VAL A 169 40.48 17.15 -20.11
C VAL A 169 39.64 17.91 -19.06
N THR A 170 38.36 17.54 -18.87
CA THR A 170 37.40 18.40 -18.16
C THR A 170 37.49 18.22 -16.65
N THR A 171 37.47 19.35 -15.96
CA THR A 171 37.38 19.49 -14.50
C THR A 171 35.96 19.24 -13.96
N SER A 172 35.04 18.71 -14.78
CA SER A 172 33.63 18.50 -14.41
C SER A 172 33.26 17.03 -14.56
N CYS A 173 32.66 16.45 -13.52
CA CYS A 173 32.19 15.07 -13.53
C CYS A 173 30.66 15.00 -13.55
N ASP A 174 30.14 13.80 -13.83
CA ASP A 174 28.71 13.47 -13.81
C ASP A 174 28.57 11.99 -13.46
N TYR A 175 27.87 11.70 -12.37
CA TYR A 175 27.60 10.36 -11.90
C TYR A 175 26.09 10.12 -11.75
N GLU A 176 25.66 8.95 -12.21
CA GLU A 176 24.27 8.49 -12.07
C GLU A 176 24.19 7.38 -11.03
N VAL A 177 23.12 7.37 -10.23
CA VAL A 177 22.77 6.24 -9.39
C VAL A 177 21.48 5.54 -9.81
N GLN A 178 21.42 4.24 -9.53
CA GLN A 178 20.27 3.40 -9.78
C GLN A 178 20.09 2.38 -8.66
N ILE A 179 18.89 2.33 -8.09
CA ILE A 179 18.46 1.24 -7.22
C ILE A 179 18.05 0.06 -8.09
N VAL A 180 18.63 -1.11 -7.81
CA VAL A 180 18.29 -2.38 -8.45
C VAL A 180 17.64 -3.30 -7.43
N MET A 181 16.37 -3.66 -7.66
CA MET A 181 15.58 -4.57 -6.81
C MET A 181 14.72 -5.51 -7.68
N ASN A 182 14.41 -6.71 -7.18
CA ASN A 182 13.73 -7.76 -7.95
C ASN A 182 12.19 -7.64 -7.91
N GLY A 183 11.67 -6.45 -8.21
CA GLY A 183 10.24 -6.14 -8.19
C GLY A 183 9.87 -5.08 -7.16
N SER A 184 8.57 -4.79 -7.06
CA SER A 184 8.01 -3.78 -6.16
C SER A 184 6.97 -4.36 -5.19
N LEU A 185 6.66 -5.64 -5.29
CA LEU A 185 5.73 -6.37 -4.43
C LEU A 185 6.38 -7.70 -4.04
N PHE A 186 6.56 -7.92 -2.74
CA PHE A 186 7.20 -9.11 -2.19
C PHE A 186 6.21 -9.82 -1.27
N THR A 187 5.92 -11.09 -1.55
CA THR A 187 4.98 -11.90 -0.75
C THR A 187 5.63 -12.52 0.48
N ASP A 188 6.95 -12.71 0.43
CA ASP A 188 7.77 -13.12 1.56
C ASP A 188 8.76 -11.97 1.85
N PRO A 189 8.84 -11.46 3.09
CA PRO A 189 9.83 -10.45 3.47
C PRO A 189 11.27 -10.83 3.14
N ASN A 190 11.59 -12.13 3.15
CA ASN A 190 12.94 -12.64 2.87
C ASN A 190 13.32 -12.56 1.39
N ASP A 191 12.34 -12.40 0.49
CA ASP A 191 12.60 -12.23 -0.94
C ASP A 191 13.06 -10.82 -1.29
N PHE A 192 12.88 -9.85 -0.37
CA PHE A 192 13.31 -8.48 -0.58
C PHE A 192 14.84 -8.35 -0.56
N SER A 193 15.40 -7.91 -1.67
CA SER A 193 16.81 -7.58 -1.79
C SER A 193 17.04 -6.44 -2.77
N TRP A 194 17.99 -5.57 -2.47
CA TRP A 194 18.35 -4.45 -3.35
C TRP A 194 19.86 -4.20 -3.40
N LYS A 195 20.32 -3.56 -4.47
CA LYS A 195 21.71 -3.10 -4.67
C LYS A 195 21.71 -1.66 -5.17
N LEU A 196 22.76 -0.92 -4.86
CA LEU A 196 23.04 0.36 -5.50
C LEU A 196 24.02 0.15 -6.65
N VAL A 197 23.69 0.67 -7.83
CA VAL A 197 24.61 0.82 -8.95
C VAL A 197 24.91 2.30 -9.11
N VAL A 198 26.19 2.64 -9.23
CA VAL A 198 26.66 3.98 -9.57
C VAL A 198 27.42 3.89 -10.90
N ARG A 199 27.18 4.81 -11.82
CA ARG A 199 27.87 4.91 -13.11
C ARG A 199 28.48 6.30 -13.29
N ASN A 200 29.72 6.36 -13.75
CA ASN A 200 30.34 7.58 -14.26
C ASN A 200 29.79 7.82 -15.66
N VAL A 201 28.99 8.88 -15.81
CA VAL A 201 28.46 9.31 -17.10
C VAL A 201 29.50 10.14 -17.84
N ARG A 202 30.29 10.94 -17.11
CA ARG A 202 31.35 11.79 -17.66
C ARG A 202 32.36 12.19 -16.59
N GLY A 203 33.64 12.22 -16.95
CA GLY A 203 34.72 12.76 -16.11
C GLY A 203 35.69 11.68 -15.64
N GLY A 204 36.76 12.10 -14.96
CA GLY A 204 37.76 11.17 -14.41
C GLY A 204 37.27 10.47 -13.14
N PRO A 205 38.00 9.45 -12.67
CA PRO A 205 37.71 8.79 -11.41
C PRO A 205 37.66 9.79 -10.24
N THR A 206 36.65 9.68 -9.39
CA THR A 206 36.52 10.49 -8.17
C THR A 206 36.21 9.59 -6.98
N ASN A 207 36.61 10.01 -5.78
CA ASN A 207 35.98 9.43 -4.59
C ASN A 207 34.58 9.98 -4.42
N MET A 208 33.70 9.11 -3.95
CA MET A 208 32.35 9.49 -3.61
C MET A 208 31.84 8.73 -2.40
N THR A 209 30.77 9.26 -1.86
CA THR A 209 30.04 8.70 -0.74
C THR A 209 28.58 8.60 -1.11
N ALA A 210 28.02 7.39 -1.01
CA ALA A 210 26.60 7.11 -1.25
C ALA A 210 25.90 6.82 0.07
N ARG A 211 24.68 7.33 0.23
CA ARG A 211 23.79 6.97 1.34
C ARG A 211 22.47 6.48 0.79
N ALA A 212 21.82 5.62 1.55
CA ALA A 212 20.47 5.18 1.27
C ALA A 212 19.67 5.07 2.55
N ALA A 213 18.37 5.26 2.46
CA ALA A 213 17.46 5.11 3.57
C ALA A 213 16.13 4.52 3.11
N ILE A 214 15.57 3.65 3.94
CA ILE A 214 14.21 3.13 3.82
C ILE A 214 13.35 3.88 4.82
N HIS A 215 12.25 4.45 4.34
CA HIS A 215 11.22 5.07 5.15
C HIS A 215 9.89 4.36 4.95
N ASP A 216 8.99 4.43 5.92
CA ASP A 216 7.58 4.14 5.69
C ASP A 216 6.91 5.23 4.83
N LEU A 217 5.65 5.01 4.44
CA LEU A 217 4.88 6.00 3.66
C LEU A 217 4.58 7.31 4.39
N PHE A 218 4.88 7.40 5.69
CA PHE A 218 4.70 8.60 6.52
C PHE A 218 6.02 9.36 6.73
N GLY A 219 7.13 8.86 6.18
CA GLY A 219 8.46 9.45 6.31
C GLY A 219 9.20 9.06 7.59
N ASN A 220 8.70 8.08 8.36
CA ASN A 220 9.46 7.54 9.49
C ASN A 220 10.60 6.67 8.96
N LEU A 221 11.79 6.85 9.52
CA LEU A 221 12.99 6.10 9.13
C LEU A 221 12.93 4.67 9.67
N GLU A 222 13.05 3.68 8.78
CA GLU A 222 13.13 2.25 9.12
C GLU A 222 14.59 1.78 9.18
N GLN A 223 15.41 2.16 8.19
CA GLN A 223 16.79 1.71 8.10
C GLN A 223 17.67 2.65 7.26
N GLU A 224 18.92 2.85 7.66
CA GLU A 224 19.95 3.58 6.89
C GLU A 224 21.06 2.66 6.40
N TYR A 225 21.69 3.05 5.29
CA TYR A 225 22.77 2.32 4.64
C TYR A 225 23.87 3.25 4.13
N GLN A 226 25.07 2.69 4.04
CA GLN A 226 26.24 3.33 3.45
C GLN A 226 26.81 2.43 2.35
N PRO A 227 26.18 2.38 1.15
CA PRO A 227 26.66 1.51 0.08
C PRO A 227 28.12 1.78 -0.31
N PHE A 228 28.53 3.06 -0.26
CA PHE A 228 29.90 3.49 -0.51
C PHE A 228 30.29 4.62 0.46
N THR A 229 31.51 4.56 0.99
CA THR A 229 32.09 5.63 1.81
C THR A 229 33.49 5.92 1.31
N ASN A 230 33.69 7.15 0.81
CA ASN A 230 34.93 7.60 0.18
C ASN A 230 35.53 6.57 -0.80
N HIS A 231 34.68 5.97 -1.63
CA HIS A 231 35.06 4.91 -2.54
C HIS A 231 35.33 5.51 -3.93
N THR A 232 36.48 5.20 -4.52
CA THR A 232 36.85 5.65 -5.86
C THR A 232 36.02 4.92 -6.92
N ILE A 233 35.29 5.68 -7.74
CA ILE A 233 34.52 5.15 -8.86
C ILE A 233 35.15 5.63 -10.16
N THR A 234 35.69 4.69 -10.92
CA THR A 234 36.25 4.95 -12.25
C THR A 234 35.14 5.13 -13.28
N THR A 235 34.26 4.15 -13.35
CA THR A 235 33.29 3.96 -14.46
C THR A 235 31.98 3.42 -13.93
N LYS A 236 32.04 2.38 -13.10
CA LYS A 236 30.87 1.79 -12.46
C LYS A 236 31.27 1.16 -11.13
N ALA A 237 30.38 1.18 -10.16
CA ALA A 237 30.44 0.25 -9.04
C ALA A 237 29.04 -0.23 -8.67
N THR A 238 29.00 -1.43 -8.10
CA THR A 238 27.78 -2.04 -7.58
C THR A 238 28.02 -2.46 -6.14
N SER A 239 27.11 -2.10 -5.24
CA SER A 239 27.20 -2.50 -3.84
C SER A 239 26.94 -4.00 -3.68
N SER A 240 27.35 -4.55 -2.53
CA SER A 240 26.78 -5.81 -2.05
C SER A 240 25.25 -5.69 -1.90
N PRO A 241 24.49 -6.80 -2.03
CA PRO A 241 23.05 -6.78 -1.81
C PRO A 241 22.71 -6.50 -0.34
N PHE A 242 21.62 -5.78 -0.14
CA PHE A 242 21.01 -5.50 1.16
C PHE A 242 19.64 -6.16 1.24
N SER A 243 19.37 -6.86 2.35
CA SER A 243 18.10 -7.57 2.62
C SER A 243 17.69 -7.35 4.08
N PRO A 244 17.14 -6.18 4.42
CA PRO A 244 16.64 -5.91 5.77
C PRO A 244 15.41 -6.78 6.09
N ASN A 245 15.21 -7.06 7.39
CA ASN A 245 13.95 -7.62 7.86
C ASN A 245 12.96 -6.46 8.06
N LEU A 246 11.93 -6.40 7.22
CA LEU A 246 10.91 -5.36 7.23
C LEU A 246 9.57 -5.95 7.64
N GLU A 247 8.73 -5.14 8.28
CA GLU A 247 7.40 -5.58 8.68
C GLU A 247 6.50 -5.84 7.47
N GLU A 248 5.76 -6.94 7.54
CA GLU A 248 4.72 -7.35 6.60
C GLU A 248 3.52 -6.39 6.59
N GLY A 249 2.81 -6.34 5.46
CA GLY A 249 1.59 -5.55 5.30
C GLY A 249 1.83 -4.05 5.12
N LYS A 250 3.09 -3.64 4.92
CA LYS A 250 3.51 -2.24 4.77
C LYS A 250 4.11 -1.95 3.40
N SER A 251 4.08 -0.68 3.04
CA SER A 251 4.80 -0.14 1.89
C SER A 251 5.87 0.83 2.37
N TYR A 252 6.96 0.89 1.62
CA TYR A 252 8.18 1.60 1.98
C TYR A 252 8.71 2.40 0.79
N ILE A 253 9.46 3.45 1.10
CA ILE A 253 10.20 4.28 0.15
C ILE A 253 11.69 4.05 0.39
N LEU A 254 12.39 3.48 -0.58
CA LEU A 254 13.85 3.40 -0.62
C LEU A 254 14.38 4.56 -1.44
N SER A 255 15.22 5.39 -0.81
CA SER A 255 15.83 6.57 -1.43
C SER A 255 17.35 6.49 -1.33
N THR A 256 18.04 7.02 -2.34
CA THR A 256 19.51 7.10 -2.37
C THR A 256 19.97 8.50 -2.74
N ASN A 257 21.18 8.85 -2.32
CA ASN A 257 21.89 10.01 -2.82
C ASN A 257 23.40 9.77 -2.86
N ILE A 258 24.11 10.58 -3.65
CA ILE A 258 25.58 10.61 -3.68
C ILE A 258 26.13 11.98 -3.37
N THR A 259 27.40 11.97 -2.97
CA THR A 259 28.27 13.14 -2.86
C THR A 259 29.61 12.79 -3.48
N THR A 260 30.06 13.61 -4.41
CA THR A 260 31.29 13.42 -5.17
C THR A 260 32.33 14.48 -4.77
N GLU A 261 33.62 14.14 -4.81
CA GLU A 261 34.70 15.11 -4.56
C GLU A 261 34.89 16.08 -5.73
N CYS A 262 34.57 15.64 -6.94
CA CYS A 262 34.45 16.49 -8.11
C CYS A 262 33.08 17.20 -8.12
N GLY A 263 32.98 18.36 -8.79
CA GLY A 263 31.70 19.05 -8.92
C GLY A 263 30.79 18.31 -9.91
N ASP A 264 29.84 17.51 -9.40
CA ASP A 264 28.84 16.85 -10.24
C ASP A 264 28.00 17.88 -11.00
N SER A 265 27.98 17.74 -12.31
CA SER A 265 27.34 18.66 -13.24
C SER A 265 25.85 18.40 -13.45
N ASN A 266 25.34 17.21 -13.10
CA ASN A 266 23.94 16.88 -13.16
C ASN A 266 23.46 16.40 -11.79
N LYS A 267 22.63 17.20 -11.14
CA LYS A 267 22.10 16.83 -9.81
C LYS A 267 20.85 15.96 -9.86
N GLY A 268 20.26 15.78 -11.05
CA GLY A 268 19.01 15.06 -11.22
C GLY A 268 19.16 13.53 -11.17
N ASN A 269 20.38 13.04 -11.39
CA ASN A 269 20.79 11.63 -11.37
C ASN A 269 21.66 11.27 -10.15
N ASP A 270 21.88 12.22 -9.23
CA ASP A 270 22.59 11.98 -7.96
C ASP A 270 21.78 11.11 -6.97
N GLY A 271 20.49 10.88 -7.23
CA GLY A 271 19.61 10.09 -6.38
C GLY A 271 18.59 9.27 -7.17
N ASP A 272 18.17 8.14 -6.61
CA ASP A 272 17.06 7.32 -7.10
C ASP A 272 16.09 7.05 -5.95
N GLU A 273 14.81 6.90 -6.27
CA GLU A 273 13.76 6.63 -5.30
C GLU A 273 12.81 5.56 -5.82
N ARG A 274 12.51 4.57 -4.98
CA ARG A 274 11.66 3.43 -5.31
C ARG A 274 10.65 3.16 -4.20
N ILE A 275 9.41 2.90 -4.60
CA ILE A 275 8.37 2.41 -3.70
C ILE A 275 8.26 0.90 -3.86
N PHE A 276 8.18 0.19 -2.73
CA PHE A 276 7.92 -1.25 -2.71
C PHE A 276 7.02 -1.65 -1.54
N THR A 277 6.40 -2.82 -1.65
CA THR A 277 5.45 -3.35 -0.65
C THR A 277 5.87 -4.75 -0.22
N ILE A 278 5.88 -4.99 1.09
CA ILE A 278 5.96 -6.33 1.66
C ILE A 278 4.51 -6.74 1.98
N GLN A 279 3.97 -7.69 1.22
CA GLN A 279 2.59 -8.13 1.39
C GLN A 279 2.44 -8.82 2.74
N GLY A 280 1.38 -8.48 3.47
CA GLY A 280 1.08 -9.12 4.73
C GLY A 280 0.33 -10.43 4.55
N THR A 281 0.59 -11.37 5.45
CA THR A 281 -0.21 -12.59 5.56
C THR A 281 -1.54 -12.31 6.26
N LEU A 282 -2.66 -12.63 5.61
CA LEU A 282 -3.98 -12.55 6.25
C LEU A 282 -4.16 -13.73 7.22
N THR A 283 -4.35 -13.44 8.51
CA THR A 283 -4.80 -14.43 9.49
C THR A 283 -6.31 -14.58 9.42
N THR A 284 -6.80 -15.78 9.13
CA THR A 284 -8.25 -16.05 9.07
C THR A 284 -8.90 -16.14 10.44
N ALA A 285 -8.13 -16.48 11.48
CA ALA A 285 -8.61 -16.53 12.85
C ALA A 285 -8.67 -15.13 13.48
N SER A 286 -9.79 -14.81 14.10
CA SER A 286 -9.95 -13.60 14.92
C SER A 286 -9.29 -13.76 16.29
N TYR A 287 -8.97 -12.65 16.94
CA TYR A 287 -8.56 -12.65 18.34
C TYR A 287 -9.06 -11.40 19.08
N LEU A 288 -9.24 -11.53 20.39
CA LEU A 288 -9.45 -10.43 21.33
C LEU A 288 -8.36 -10.49 22.39
N THR A 289 -7.88 -9.33 22.83
CA THR A 289 -6.87 -9.25 23.89
C THR A 289 -7.13 -8.03 24.77
N ILE A 290 -7.38 -8.25 26.05
CA ILE A 290 -7.52 -7.20 27.05
C ILE A 290 -6.12 -6.63 27.33
N LEU A 291 -5.88 -5.38 26.92
CA LEU A 291 -4.59 -4.72 27.11
C LEU A 291 -4.46 -4.13 28.52
N SER A 292 -5.50 -3.44 28.98
CA SER A 292 -5.52 -2.78 30.30
C SER A 292 -6.93 -2.48 30.77
N VAL A 293 -7.09 -2.37 32.09
CA VAL A 293 -8.28 -1.82 32.74
C VAL A 293 -7.89 -0.45 33.29
N LEU A 294 -8.69 0.56 32.98
CA LEU A 294 -8.48 1.95 33.36
C LEU A 294 -9.53 2.38 34.38
N ASP A 295 -9.24 3.49 35.05
CA ASP A 295 -10.08 4.09 36.09
C ASP A 295 -10.22 3.24 37.35
N LEU A 296 -9.24 2.39 37.66
CA LEU A 296 -9.17 1.74 38.97
C LEU A 296 -8.70 2.74 40.04
N GLY A 297 -9.04 2.46 41.30
CA GLY A 297 -8.59 3.22 42.46
C GLY A 297 -7.08 3.14 42.66
N SER A 298 -6.55 3.87 43.66
CA SER A 298 -5.13 3.83 44.02
C SER A 298 -4.67 2.45 44.55
N ASP A 299 -5.63 1.61 44.91
CA ASP A 299 -5.52 0.22 45.36
C ASP A 299 -5.65 -0.79 44.22
N ASP A 300 -5.78 -0.35 42.96
CA ASP A 300 -6.04 -1.20 41.79
C ASP A 300 -7.40 -1.94 41.86
N ALA A 301 -8.33 -1.44 42.69
CA ALA A 301 -9.69 -1.95 42.83
C ALA A 301 -10.73 -0.99 42.23
N ALA A 302 -11.88 -1.53 41.81
CA ALA A 302 -13.05 -0.75 41.40
C ALA A 302 -14.10 -0.75 42.51
N ALA A 303 -14.93 0.29 42.60
CA ALA A 303 -16.10 0.28 43.49
C ALA A 303 -17.37 -0.18 42.76
N PHE A 304 -18.30 -0.80 43.48
CA PHE A 304 -19.65 -1.04 42.97
C PHE A 304 -20.31 0.26 42.53
N GLY A 305 -20.95 0.25 41.36
CA GLY A 305 -21.54 1.43 40.71
C GLY A 305 -20.58 2.21 39.81
N GLN A 306 -19.27 2.01 39.98
CA GLN A 306 -18.27 2.65 39.14
C GLN A 306 -18.33 2.16 37.69
N THR A 307 -17.97 3.06 36.77
CA THR A 307 -17.67 2.69 35.38
C THR A 307 -16.17 2.56 35.20
N ILE A 308 -15.69 1.36 34.90
CA ILE A 308 -14.30 1.10 34.51
C ILE A 308 -14.18 1.14 32.98
N ARG A 309 -13.01 1.49 32.43
CA ARG A 309 -12.78 1.43 30.97
C ARG A 309 -11.81 0.32 30.62
N MET A 310 -12.28 -0.64 29.82
CA MET A 310 -11.46 -1.75 29.34
C MET A 310 -10.86 -1.40 27.97
N ARG A 311 -9.53 -1.29 27.90
CA ARG A 311 -8.81 -1.16 26.64
C ARG A 311 -8.47 -2.55 26.11
N LEU A 312 -8.91 -2.85 24.89
CA LEU A 312 -8.67 -4.14 24.23
C LEU A 312 -8.11 -3.95 22.82
N ASN A 313 -7.41 -4.96 22.32
CA ASN A 313 -7.10 -5.14 20.92
C ASN A 313 -8.06 -6.17 20.32
N ALA A 314 -8.66 -5.85 19.18
CA ALA A 314 -9.60 -6.73 18.50
C ALA A 314 -9.20 -6.86 17.03
N TYR A 315 -8.83 -8.08 16.64
CA TYR A 315 -8.60 -8.42 15.24
C TYR A 315 -9.72 -9.29 14.72
N ARG A 316 -10.39 -8.82 13.67
CA ARG A 316 -11.42 -9.59 12.98
C ARG A 316 -10.79 -10.33 11.81
N GLY A 317 -10.79 -11.66 11.84
CA GLY A 317 -10.38 -12.49 10.71
C GLY A 317 -11.50 -12.64 9.66
N ASP A 318 -11.74 -13.86 9.19
CA ASP A 318 -12.77 -14.15 8.18
C ASP A 318 -14.18 -14.38 8.76
N THR A 319 -14.39 -14.11 10.04
CA THR A 319 -15.68 -14.31 10.70
C THR A 319 -16.78 -13.37 10.16
N GLY A 320 -18.00 -13.93 10.06
CA GLY A 320 -19.21 -13.15 9.78
C GLY A 320 -19.70 -12.33 10.98
N LYS A 321 -19.19 -12.57 12.20
CA LYS A 321 -19.55 -11.82 13.40
C LYS A 321 -18.75 -10.53 13.49
N GLU A 322 -19.41 -9.43 13.84
CA GLU A 322 -18.78 -8.10 13.97
C GLU A 322 -18.81 -7.56 15.40
N SER A 323 -19.73 -8.04 16.24
CA SER A 323 -19.94 -7.50 17.57
C SER A 323 -18.97 -8.11 18.59
N VAL A 324 -18.39 -7.25 19.41
CA VAL A 324 -17.69 -7.57 20.66
C VAL A 324 -18.51 -7.07 21.84
N ALA A 325 -18.56 -7.82 22.92
CA ALA A 325 -19.30 -7.51 24.14
C ALA A 325 -18.42 -7.72 25.37
N ALA A 326 -18.41 -6.75 26.29
CA ALA A 326 -17.65 -6.78 27.53
C ALA A 326 -18.57 -6.69 28.74
N TRP A 327 -18.29 -7.45 29.80
CA TRP A 327 -19.00 -7.40 31.08
C TRP A 327 -18.14 -7.98 32.22
N VAL A 328 -18.56 -7.76 33.44
CA VAL A 328 -18.03 -8.35 34.67
C VAL A 328 -19.01 -9.40 35.19
N GLU A 329 -18.51 -10.56 35.62
CA GLU A 329 -19.27 -11.66 36.23
C GLU A 329 -18.57 -12.27 37.45
N ASN A 330 -19.35 -12.94 38.31
CA ASN A 330 -18.81 -13.71 39.44
C ASN A 330 -18.44 -15.15 39.03
N SER A 331 -17.88 -15.90 39.98
CA SER A 331 -17.49 -17.31 39.81
C SER A 331 -18.65 -18.26 39.45
N LYS A 332 -19.91 -17.82 39.59
CA LYS A 332 -21.12 -18.56 39.21
C LYS A 332 -21.65 -18.15 37.81
N GLY A 333 -21.01 -17.19 37.14
CA GLY A 333 -21.44 -16.65 35.85
C GLY A 333 -22.57 -15.61 35.94
N GLU A 334 -22.88 -15.10 37.14
CA GLU A 334 -23.86 -14.03 37.31
C GLU A 334 -23.21 -12.69 36.98
N LYS A 335 -23.85 -11.89 36.11
CA LYS A 335 -23.29 -10.64 35.61
C LYS A 335 -23.46 -9.50 36.63
N LEU A 336 -22.36 -8.84 36.98
CA LEU A 336 -22.31 -7.64 37.83
C LEU A 336 -22.25 -6.34 37.02
N SER A 337 -22.59 -6.41 35.73
CA SER A 337 -22.66 -5.24 34.85
C SER A 337 -23.55 -5.54 33.66
N LYS A 338 -24.01 -4.49 32.99
CA LYS A 338 -24.58 -4.61 31.64
C LYS A 338 -23.47 -4.86 30.64
N GLN A 339 -23.81 -5.51 29.52
CA GLN A 339 -22.87 -5.71 28.43
C GLN A 339 -22.64 -4.42 27.65
N SER A 340 -21.38 -4.04 27.53
CA SER A 340 -20.94 -2.95 26.66
C SER A 340 -20.51 -3.52 25.33
N ARG A 341 -21.07 -2.99 24.24
CA ARG A 341 -20.91 -3.55 22.90
C ARG A 341 -20.24 -2.56 21.95
N ALA A 342 -19.41 -3.07 21.06
CA ALA A 342 -18.88 -2.36 19.91
C ALA A 342 -18.84 -3.28 18.69
N SER A 343 -18.68 -2.70 17.51
CA SER A 343 -18.55 -3.43 16.25
C SER A 343 -17.15 -3.26 15.66
N VAL A 344 -16.59 -4.35 15.16
CA VAL A 344 -15.37 -4.38 14.35
C VAL A 344 -15.80 -4.75 12.92
N GLU A 345 -16.03 -3.73 12.10
CA GLU A 345 -16.71 -3.89 10.80
C GLU A 345 -15.78 -4.42 9.71
N GLU A 346 -14.50 -4.05 9.72
CA GLU A 346 -13.56 -4.44 8.67
C GLU A 346 -12.96 -5.81 8.96
N ARG A 347 -13.03 -6.72 7.98
CA ARG A 347 -12.31 -8.01 8.04
C ARG A 347 -10.82 -7.79 7.84
N PHE A 348 -10.04 -8.68 8.42
CA PHE A 348 -8.58 -8.67 8.44
C PHE A 348 -7.99 -7.36 8.94
N SER A 349 -8.71 -6.69 9.85
CA SER A 349 -8.30 -5.42 10.45
C SER A 349 -8.07 -5.61 11.95
N ASN A 350 -7.08 -4.91 12.48
CA ASN A 350 -6.81 -4.83 13.91
C ASN A 350 -7.23 -3.46 14.44
N VAL A 351 -8.07 -3.43 15.47
CA VAL A 351 -8.57 -2.19 16.06
C VAL A 351 -8.39 -2.22 17.57
N THR A 352 -7.81 -1.15 18.12
CA THR A 352 -7.80 -0.93 19.56
C THR A 352 -9.08 -0.23 19.98
N LEU A 353 -9.86 -0.87 20.85
CA LEU A 353 -11.13 -0.36 21.37
C LEU A 353 -11.01 -0.05 22.86
N THR A 354 -11.79 0.91 23.35
CA THR A 354 -11.95 1.18 24.79
C THR A 354 -13.43 1.13 25.13
N LEU A 355 -13.85 0.12 25.89
CA LEU A 355 -15.24 -0.11 26.25
C LEU A 355 -15.49 0.26 27.72
N PRO A 356 -16.44 1.17 28.03
CA PRO A 356 -16.82 1.44 29.42
C PRO A 356 -17.69 0.29 29.94
N VAL A 357 -17.38 -0.27 31.11
CA VAL A 357 -18.16 -1.32 31.77
C VAL A 357 -18.63 -0.79 33.11
N GLN A 358 -19.94 -0.59 33.26
CA GLN A 358 -20.55 -0.06 34.49
C GLN A 358 -20.94 -1.20 35.43
N LEU A 359 -20.30 -1.24 36.59
CA LEU A 359 -20.61 -2.17 37.66
C LEU A 359 -21.97 -1.83 38.28
N VAL A 360 -22.68 -2.86 38.75
CA VAL A 360 -23.91 -2.66 39.53
C VAL A 360 -23.60 -1.87 40.81
N PRO A 361 -24.46 -0.92 41.22
CA PRO A 361 -24.21 -0.09 42.40
C PRO A 361 -24.13 -0.82 43.74
N ASN A 362 -24.71 -2.02 43.87
CA ASN A 362 -24.71 -2.81 45.11
C ASN A 362 -25.23 -2.06 46.35
N CYS A 363 -26.23 -1.17 46.19
CA CYS A 363 -26.72 -0.31 47.28
C CYS A 363 -27.34 -1.07 48.47
N ASP A 364 -27.81 -2.30 48.25
CA ASP A 364 -28.34 -3.19 49.29
C ASP A 364 -27.26 -4.04 49.97
N GLN A 365 -26.00 -3.91 49.56
CA GLN A 365 -24.85 -4.71 50.02
C GLN A 365 -25.12 -6.22 49.89
N GLY A 366 -25.90 -6.63 48.88
CA GLY A 366 -26.22 -8.03 48.61
C GLY A 366 -25.09 -8.80 47.92
N ILE A 367 -24.05 -8.09 47.45
CA ILE A 367 -22.89 -8.63 46.76
C ILE A 367 -21.65 -8.35 47.61
N ASP A 368 -20.86 -9.39 47.90
CA ASP A 368 -19.65 -9.27 48.71
C ASP A 368 -18.51 -8.59 47.93
N ASP A 369 -17.63 -7.88 48.64
CA ASP A 369 -16.36 -7.43 48.07
C ASP A 369 -15.47 -8.63 47.67
N GLY A 370 -14.71 -8.50 46.60
CA GLY A 370 -13.76 -9.53 46.18
C GLY A 370 -13.33 -9.48 44.73
N THR A 371 -12.70 -10.57 44.26
CA THR A 371 -12.18 -10.68 42.90
C THR A 371 -13.25 -11.22 41.93
N TYR A 372 -13.48 -10.48 40.86
CA TYR A 372 -14.44 -10.78 39.79
C TYR A 372 -13.75 -10.94 38.44
N THR A 373 -14.46 -11.51 37.46
CA THR A 373 -13.94 -11.72 36.11
C THR A 373 -14.49 -10.67 35.16
N LEU A 374 -13.63 -9.82 34.63
CA LEU A 374 -13.91 -8.98 33.46
C LEU A 374 -13.71 -9.83 32.21
N LYS A 375 -14.79 -10.04 31.46
CA LYS A 375 -14.83 -10.89 30.28
C LYS A 375 -15.17 -10.08 29.03
N VAL A 376 -14.54 -10.43 27.92
CA VAL A 376 -14.88 -9.93 26.59
C VAL A 376 -15.09 -11.10 25.63
N GLU A 377 -16.16 -11.06 24.85
CA GLU A 377 -16.52 -12.11 23.88
C GLU A 377 -16.98 -11.47 22.58
N GLY A 378 -16.60 -12.06 21.44
CA GLY A 378 -17.02 -11.62 20.12
C GLY A 378 -16.15 -12.24 19.04
N LEU A 379 -16.49 -12.05 17.77
CA LEU A 379 -15.63 -12.49 16.64
C LEU A 379 -15.23 -13.98 16.64
N ASP A 380 -15.99 -14.85 17.31
CA ASP A 380 -15.69 -16.28 17.57
C ASP A 380 -14.53 -16.54 18.55
N THR A 381 -14.24 -15.59 19.44
CA THR A 381 -13.19 -15.68 20.45
C THR A 381 -13.61 -14.94 21.73
N GLU A 382 -12.86 -15.15 22.80
CA GLU A 382 -13.05 -14.49 24.10
C GLU A 382 -11.73 -14.28 24.81
N ASP A 383 -11.70 -13.33 25.72
CA ASP A 383 -10.59 -13.09 26.65
C ASP A 383 -11.13 -12.65 28.01
N GLU A 384 -10.37 -12.90 29.07
CA GLU A 384 -10.79 -12.62 30.44
C GLU A 384 -9.65 -12.11 31.32
N ARG A 385 -9.99 -11.27 32.30
CA ARG A 385 -9.06 -10.72 33.28
C ARG A 385 -9.72 -10.61 34.64
N ARG A 386 -8.98 -10.91 35.71
CA ARG A 386 -9.45 -10.69 37.08
C ARG A 386 -9.36 -9.22 37.47
N ILE A 387 -10.37 -8.73 38.16
CA ILE A 387 -10.43 -7.38 38.74
C ILE A 387 -10.92 -7.48 40.18
N ASP A 388 -10.38 -6.66 41.07
CA ASP A 388 -10.89 -6.56 42.44
C ASP A 388 -11.97 -5.48 42.50
N VAL A 389 -13.08 -5.79 43.18
CA VAL A 389 -14.21 -4.87 43.37
C VAL A 389 -14.49 -4.76 44.87
N GLU A 390 -14.34 -3.55 45.41
CA GLU A 390 -14.47 -3.26 46.83
C GLU A 390 -15.22 -1.93 47.06
N GLY A 391 -16.17 -1.94 48.00
CA GLY A 391 -16.91 -0.74 48.40
C GLY A 391 -17.91 -0.25 47.33
N ILE A 392 -18.61 0.84 47.64
CA ILE A 392 -19.72 1.35 46.82
C ILE A 392 -19.49 2.83 46.48
N THR A 393 -19.81 3.23 45.26
CA THR A 393 -19.90 4.64 44.89
C THR A 393 -21.16 5.26 45.51
N ASN A 394 -20.99 6.06 46.57
CA ASN A 394 -22.11 6.69 47.30
C ASN A 394 -23.02 7.56 46.42
N ASP A 395 -22.51 8.10 45.31
CA ASP A 395 -23.27 9.00 44.43
C ASP A 395 -24.42 8.30 43.66
N LEU A 396 -24.38 6.97 43.53
CA LEU A 396 -25.40 6.18 42.82
C LEU A 396 -26.41 5.50 43.77
N CYS A 397 -26.14 5.54 45.06
CA CYS A 397 -27.01 4.99 46.09
C CYS A 397 -27.64 6.15 46.85
N GLU A 398 -28.81 6.60 46.40
CA GLU A 398 -29.58 7.59 47.15
C GLU A 398 -30.02 6.96 48.49
N GLU A 399 -29.46 7.46 49.59
CA GLU A 399 -30.06 7.28 50.90
C GLU A 399 -31.36 8.06 50.95
N ILE A 400 -32.49 7.36 50.86
CA ILE A 400 -33.77 7.94 51.24
C ILE A 400 -33.77 8.00 52.76
N GLU A 401 -33.40 9.15 53.34
CA GLU A 401 -33.71 9.42 54.74
C GLU A 401 -35.23 9.38 54.91
N VAL A 402 -35.73 8.29 55.51
CA VAL A 402 -37.09 8.28 56.07
C VAL A 402 -37.05 9.11 57.34
N GLN A 403 -37.09 10.43 57.19
CA GLN A 403 -37.42 11.30 58.32
C GLN A 403 -38.91 11.12 58.62
N GLU A 404 -39.23 10.58 59.80
CA GLU A 404 -40.52 10.78 60.45
C GLU A 404 -40.66 12.26 60.83
N GLN A 405 -40.86 13.16 59.86
CA GLN A 405 -41.41 14.49 60.12
C GLN A 405 -42.35 14.92 58.99
N GLN A 406 -43.63 14.97 59.38
CA GLN A 406 -44.71 15.83 58.88
C GLN A 406 -44.91 15.92 57.37
N ALA A 407 -46.02 15.30 56.96
CA ALA A 407 -46.67 15.42 55.66
C ALA A 407 -46.71 16.85 55.09
N SER A 408 -46.04 17.04 53.96
CA SER A 408 -46.39 17.98 52.88
C SER A 408 -45.28 17.88 51.82
N THR A 409 -45.42 17.26 50.65
CA THR A 409 -46.56 17.19 49.72
C THR A 409 -46.56 15.84 48.98
N ARG A 410 -47.31 14.84 49.49
CA ARG A 410 -47.71 13.69 48.67
C ARG A 410 -48.54 14.22 47.50
N ARG A 411 -48.28 13.73 46.27
CA ARG A 411 -49.27 13.86 45.19
C ARG A 411 -50.59 13.28 45.70
N LYS A 412 -51.57 14.16 45.82
CA LYS A 412 -52.87 13.91 46.44
C LYS A 412 -53.67 12.80 45.74
N ILE A 413 -53.50 12.68 44.42
CA ILE A 413 -54.03 11.56 43.62
C ILE A 413 -52.87 10.95 42.81
N LEU A 414 -52.74 9.62 42.85
CA LEU A 414 -51.86 8.83 41.97
C LEU A 414 -52.70 8.13 40.90
N PHE A 415 -52.19 8.09 39.67
CA PHE A 415 -52.82 7.47 38.51
C PHE A 415 -51.81 6.55 37.83
N GLU A 416 -52.05 5.24 37.87
CA GLU A 416 -51.10 4.21 37.43
C GLU A 416 -51.78 3.20 36.49
N MET A 417 -51.02 2.67 35.54
CA MET A 417 -51.44 1.56 34.69
C MET A 417 -50.99 0.24 35.32
N VAL A 418 -51.94 -0.67 35.53
CA VAL A 418 -51.66 -2.00 36.10
C VAL A 418 -51.29 -2.97 34.99
N ASP A 419 -52.11 -3.03 33.94
CA ASP A 419 -51.91 -3.92 32.78
C ASP A 419 -51.97 -3.10 31.48
N LEU A 420 -50.94 -3.25 30.64
CA LEU A 420 -50.90 -2.65 29.31
C LEU A 420 -51.95 -3.31 28.39
N PRO A 421 -52.87 -2.55 27.77
CA PRO A 421 -53.84 -3.11 26.83
C PRO A 421 -53.15 -3.63 25.57
N GLN A 422 -53.49 -4.85 25.15
CA GLN A 422 -53.03 -5.40 23.87
C GLN A 422 -54.03 -5.08 22.76
N TYR A 423 -53.61 -4.30 21.77
CA TYR A 423 -54.43 -3.94 20.63
C TYR A 423 -54.14 -4.88 19.46
N ALA A 424 -55.10 -5.74 19.11
CA ALA A 424 -54.99 -6.66 17.97
C ALA A 424 -56.22 -6.56 17.06
N ASN A 425 -56.02 -6.41 15.75
CA ASN A 425 -57.04 -6.56 14.69
C ASN A 425 -58.38 -5.86 14.96
N ASN A 426 -58.37 -4.58 15.32
CA ASN A 426 -59.59 -3.78 15.61
C ASN A 426 -60.52 -4.38 16.69
N ARG A 427 -60.01 -5.28 17.53
CA ARG A 427 -60.75 -5.78 18.69
C ARG A 427 -60.71 -4.76 19.82
N GLN A 428 -61.80 -4.71 20.58
CA GLN A 428 -61.85 -3.95 21.81
C GLN A 428 -60.73 -4.42 22.74
N SER A 429 -59.92 -3.48 23.23
CA SER A 429 -58.89 -3.74 24.21
C SER A 429 -59.17 -2.94 25.47
N THR A 430 -58.92 -3.56 26.62
CA THR A 430 -59.26 -3.03 27.94
C THR A 430 -57.98 -2.84 28.74
N ALA A 431 -57.75 -1.63 29.24
CA ALA A 431 -56.66 -1.31 30.15
C ALA A 431 -57.15 -1.37 31.60
N ARG A 432 -56.34 -1.93 32.50
CA ARG A 432 -56.59 -1.90 33.94
C ARG A 432 -55.80 -0.76 34.57
N LEU A 433 -56.50 0.10 35.29
CA LEU A 433 -55.94 1.32 35.89
C LEU A 433 -56.13 1.27 37.41
N ARG A 434 -55.12 1.77 38.13
CA ARG A 434 -55.16 1.93 39.59
C ARG A 434 -55.08 3.42 39.92
N ILE A 435 -56.04 3.91 40.69
CA ILE A 435 -56.16 5.31 41.07
C ILE A 435 -56.21 5.39 42.58
N THR A 436 -55.21 6.02 43.17
CA THR A 436 -55.10 6.15 44.62
C THR A 436 -55.44 7.58 45.02
N ASN A 437 -56.45 7.74 45.86
CA ASN A 437 -56.77 9.01 46.49
C ASN A 437 -56.15 9.06 47.89
N ASN A 438 -55.08 9.84 48.03
CA ASN A 438 -54.41 10.12 49.30
C ASN A 438 -54.95 11.42 49.96
N ASN A 439 -56.08 11.96 49.49
CA ASN A 439 -56.76 13.05 50.17
C ASN A 439 -57.68 12.50 51.26
N GLN A 440 -57.93 13.35 52.25
CA GLN A 440 -58.96 13.15 53.28
C GLN A 440 -60.37 13.51 52.79
N GLU A 441 -60.54 13.88 51.52
CA GLU A 441 -61.80 14.26 50.90
C GLU A 441 -62.10 13.38 49.68
N GLU A 442 -63.40 13.19 49.40
CA GLU A 442 -63.85 12.54 48.17
C GLU A 442 -63.43 13.39 46.97
N VAL A 443 -62.81 12.77 45.98
CA VAL A 443 -62.43 13.43 44.72
C VAL A 443 -63.25 12.86 43.58
N ARG A 444 -63.90 13.77 42.83
CA ARG A 444 -64.56 13.44 41.57
C ARG A 444 -63.64 13.78 40.41
N ALA A 445 -63.53 12.86 39.46
CA ALA A 445 -62.67 13.04 38.30
C ALA A 445 -63.28 12.44 37.04
N GLY A 446 -63.03 13.08 35.91
CA GLY A 446 -63.23 12.47 34.60
C GLY A 446 -62.08 11.56 34.25
N LEU A 447 -62.38 10.34 33.80
CA LEU A 447 -61.44 9.35 33.33
C LEU A 447 -61.81 8.94 31.91
N TRP A 448 -60.88 9.04 30.96
CA TRP A 448 -61.12 8.66 29.57
C TRP A 448 -59.84 8.24 28.86
N SER A 449 -59.99 7.65 27.68
CA SER A 449 -58.84 7.28 26.85
C SER A 449 -59.15 7.32 25.38
N TYR A 450 -58.11 7.51 24.56
CA TYR A 450 -58.26 7.47 23.12
C TYR A 450 -56.96 7.04 22.42
N LEU A 451 -57.12 6.48 21.22
CA LEU A 451 -56.01 6.16 20.33
C LEU A 451 -55.85 7.26 19.28
N TYR A 452 -54.61 7.59 18.93
CA TYR A 452 -54.32 8.62 17.94
C TYR A 452 -53.03 8.37 17.16
N ARG A 453 -52.95 8.96 15.95
CA ARG A 453 -51.72 9.08 15.15
C ARG A 453 -51.75 10.46 14.49
N GLY A 454 -50.75 11.29 14.79
CA GLY A 454 -50.78 12.70 14.42
C GLY A 454 -51.96 13.43 15.06
N SER A 455 -52.76 14.15 14.26
CA SER A 455 -53.94 14.88 14.74
C SER A 455 -55.22 14.02 14.84
N VAL A 456 -55.23 12.83 14.22
CA VAL A 456 -56.43 12.00 14.06
C VAL A 456 -56.60 11.02 15.23
N SER A 457 -57.82 10.92 15.78
CA SER A 457 -58.18 9.87 16.74
C SER A 457 -58.81 8.68 16.04
N TYR A 458 -58.42 7.47 16.47
CA TYR A 458 -58.84 6.19 15.88
C TYR A 458 -59.76 5.38 16.81
N SER A 459 -60.24 5.98 17.90
CA SER A 459 -61.22 5.37 18.82
C SER A 459 -62.51 6.20 18.93
N GLY A 460 -62.81 7.02 17.92
CA GLY A 460 -63.93 7.96 17.92
C GLY A 460 -63.52 9.36 18.39
N GLU A 461 -64.47 10.12 18.95
CA GLU A 461 -64.17 11.41 19.59
C GLU A 461 -63.26 11.22 20.80
N ARG A 462 -62.38 12.19 21.08
CA ARG A 462 -61.32 12.05 22.10
C ARG A 462 -61.84 11.88 23.54
N GLU A 463 -63.09 12.23 23.81
CA GLU A 463 -63.75 12.04 25.11
C GLU A 463 -64.93 11.05 25.03
N ALA A 464 -65.01 10.25 23.96
CA ALA A 464 -66.17 9.37 23.70
C ALA A 464 -66.44 8.35 24.82
N ASN A 465 -65.40 7.87 25.51
CA ASN A 465 -65.49 6.93 26.63
C ASN A 465 -65.25 7.60 27.99
N ARG A 466 -65.51 8.92 28.11
CA ARG A 466 -65.30 9.64 29.37
C ARG A 466 -66.31 9.21 30.43
N GLU A 467 -65.78 8.62 31.50
CA GLU A 467 -66.52 8.23 32.68
C GLU A 467 -66.22 9.17 33.84
N THR A 468 -67.18 9.35 34.74
CA THR A 468 -66.95 10.08 35.99
C THR A 468 -66.73 9.07 37.09
N ILE A 469 -65.56 9.12 37.73
CA ILE A 469 -65.22 8.29 38.87
C ILE A 469 -65.29 9.11 40.15
N VAL A 470 -65.74 8.44 41.22
CA VAL A 470 -65.76 8.98 42.57
C VAL A 470 -64.72 8.23 43.36
N LEU A 471 -63.72 8.93 43.88
CA LEU A 471 -62.61 8.38 44.64
C LEU A 471 -62.81 8.73 46.12
N PRO A 472 -63.21 7.76 46.97
CA PRO A 472 -63.33 8.00 48.40
C PRO A 472 -62.01 8.48 49.03
N PRO A 473 -62.05 9.17 50.18
CA PRO A 473 -60.85 9.50 50.95
C PRO A 473 -59.97 8.28 51.23
N ASP A 474 -58.65 8.45 51.18
CA ASP A 474 -57.63 7.44 51.55
C ASP A 474 -57.90 6.04 50.95
N SER A 475 -58.29 5.99 49.67
CA SER A 475 -58.74 4.78 48.99
C SER A 475 -57.96 4.48 47.71
N VAL A 476 -57.95 3.20 47.34
CA VAL A 476 -57.44 2.72 46.05
C VAL A 476 -58.62 2.21 45.25
N THR A 477 -58.84 2.79 44.06
CA THR A 477 -59.87 2.37 43.12
C THR A 477 -59.19 1.73 41.91
N GLU A 478 -59.57 0.50 41.58
CA GLU A 478 -59.18 -0.13 40.32
C GLU A 478 -60.36 -0.07 39.34
N THR A 479 -60.07 0.34 38.11
CA THR A 479 -61.09 0.51 37.06
C THR A 479 -60.54 0.11 35.71
N TYR A 480 -61.43 0.01 34.72
CA TYR A 480 -61.12 -0.49 33.39
C TYR A 480 -61.59 0.51 32.34
N LEU A 481 -60.72 0.85 31.40
CA LEU A 481 -61.10 1.63 30.22
C LEU A 481 -60.90 0.80 28.97
N SER A 482 -61.93 0.75 28.13
CA SER A 482 -61.90 0.03 26.87
C SER A 482 -61.87 1.00 25.69
N ASN A 483 -61.08 0.65 24.68
CA ASN A 483 -61.11 1.30 23.38
C ASN A 483 -61.30 0.26 22.28
N THR A 484 -62.13 0.58 21.30
CA THR A 484 -62.27 -0.19 20.07
C THR A 484 -61.63 0.59 18.93
N PRO A 485 -60.42 0.21 18.48
CA PRO A 485 -59.76 0.92 17.40
C PRO A 485 -60.48 0.72 16.06
N SER A 486 -60.55 1.79 15.27
CA SER A 486 -61.04 1.84 13.89
C SER A 486 -59.88 2.04 12.92
N ILE A 487 -58.87 1.16 13.03
CA ILE A 487 -57.58 1.31 12.37
C ILE A 487 -57.55 0.47 11.09
N LYS A 488 -57.35 1.14 9.94
CA LYS A 488 -57.33 0.50 8.61
C LYS A 488 -55.93 0.27 8.06
N GLU A 489 -54.94 0.97 8.62
CA GLU A 489 -53.56 0.97 8.16
C GLU A 489 -52.66 0.35 9.22
N GLU A 490 -51.66 -0.40 8.80
CA GLU A 490 -50.60 -0.88 9.69
C GLU A 490 -49.69 0.27 10.10
N GLY A 491 -49.04 0.11 11.25
CA GLY A 491 -48.00 1.04 11.70
C GLY A 491 -48.06 1.33 13.19
N SER A 492 -47.36 2.40 13.56
CA SER A 492 -47.22 2.84 14.95
C SER A 492 -48.24 3.93 15.29
N TYR A 493 -48.93 3.75 16.41
CA TYR A 493 -49.97 4.62 16.96
C TYR A 493 -49.68 4.90 18.44
N LYS A 494 -50.39 5.86 19.04
CA LYS A 494 -50.28 6.17 20.48
C LYS A 494 -51.61 5.95 21.17
N ALA A 495 -51.58 5.35 22.36
CA ALA A 495 -52.74 5.27 23.25
C ALA A 495 -52.54 6.23 24.43
N LYS A 496 -53.56 7.06 24.71
CA LYS A 496 -53.52 8.07 25.78
C LYS A 496 -54.67 7.84 26.77
N PHE A 497 -54.35 7.80 28.06
CA PHE A 497 -55.30 7.68 29.17
C PHE A 497 -55.21 8.94 30.02
N LEU A 498 -56.34 9.54 30.38
CA LEU A 498 -56.38 10.84 31.03
C LEU A 498 -57.28 10.82 32.26
N LEU A 499 -56.81 11.47 33.33
CA LEU A 499 -57.55 11.69 34.57
C LEU A 499 -57.59 13.20 34.86
N LEU A 500 -58.79 13.79 34.89
CA LEU A 500 -59.00 15.20 35.21
C LEU A 500 -59.90 15.34 36.44
N GLN A 501 -59.32 15.83 37.54
CA GLN A 501 -60.09 16.14 38.74
C GLN A 501 -60.96 17.38 38.52
N ASP A 502 -62.14 17.38 39.12
CA ASP A 502 -63.05 18.51 39.07
C ASP A 502 -62.40 19.77 39.65
N GLY A 503 -62.45 20.88 38.90
CA GLY A 503 -61.82 22.15 39.27
C GLY A 503 -60.39 22.35 38.77
N LEU A 504 -59.73 21.31 38.22
CA LEU A 504 -58.45 21.47 37.52
C LEU A 504 -58.64 21.72 36.02
N LYS A 505 -57.70 22.44 35.41
CA LYS A 505 -57.70 22.71 33.96
C LYS A 505 -56.86 21.73 33.15
N THR A 506 -55.95 21.01 33.79
CA THR A 506 -54.97 20.14 33.12
C THR A 506 -55.11 18.70 33.61
N PRO A 507 -55.32 17.72 32.71
CA PRO A 507 -55.41 16.31 33.10
C PRO A 507 -54.02 15.73 33.39
N GLN A 508 -53.97 14.72 34.27
CA GLN A 508 -52.85 13.77 34.33
C GLN A 508 -52.99 12.79 33.18
N ASP A 509 -51.89 12.35 32.56
CA ASP A 509 -51.96 11.37 31.48
C ASP A 509 -50.88 10.29 31.52
N ILE A 510 -51.25 9.13 30.97
CA ILE A 510 -50.36 8.00 30.68
C ILE A 510 -50.44 7.77 29.17
N THR A 511 -49.29 7.81 28.49
CA THR A 511 -49.19 7.64 27.04
C THR A 511 -48.13 6.59 26.70
N PHE A 512 -48.43 5.67 25.79
CA PHE A 512 -47.47 4.70 25.27
C PHE A 512 -47.71 4.42 23.78
N ASP A 513 -46.69 3.85 23.14
CA ASP A 513 -46.71 3.46 21.73
C ASP A 513 -47.33 2.09 21.55
N ILE A 514 -48.10 1.94 20.48
CA ILE A 514 -48.74 0.68 20.07
C ILE A 514 -48.41 0.40 18.60
N SER A 515 -48.11 -0.86 18.29
CA SER A 515 -47.81 -1.32 16.93
C SER A 515 -48.91 -2.25 16.46
N ILE A 516 -49.49 -1.97 15.29
CA ILE A 516 -50.55 -2.80 14.71
C ILE A 516 -50.08 -3.38 13.38
N SER A 517 -50.11 -4.71 13.30
CA SER A 517 -49.88 -5.51 12.09
C SER A 517 -51.12 -6.35 11.78
N GLN A 518 -51.47 -6.51 10.50
CA GLN A 518 -52.53 -7.43 10.09
C GLN A 518 -51.98 -8.85 10.12
N SER A 519 -52.43 -9.66 11.07
CA SER A 519 -52.19 -11.11 11.02
C SER A 519 -53.21 -11.76 10.08
N GLN A 520 -52.74 -12.43 9.01
CA GLN A 520 -53.53 -13.39 8.26
C GLN A 520 -54.06 -14.49 9.19
N GLU A 521 -55.31 -14.91 8.95
CA GLU A 521 -55.95 -16.02 9.66
C GLU A 521 -55.11 -17.31 9.55
N GLN A 522 -54.94 -17.98 10.69
CA GLN A 522 -54.41 -19.34 10.79
C GLN A 522 -55.28 -20.32 10.01
N SER A 523 -54.68 -21.11 9.12
CA SER A 523 -55.22 -22.41 8.73
C SER A 523 -54.41 -23.53 9.38
N GLU A 524 -55.16 -24.50 9.90
CA GLU A 524 -54.76 -25.60 10.78
C GLU A 524 -53.72 -26.58 10.21
N ALA A 525 -53.09 -27.29 11.15
CA ALA A 525 -52.13 -28.35 10.95
C ALA A 525 -52.71 -29.59 10.24
N ILE A 526 -51.90 -30.23 9.42
CA ILE A 526 -51.98 -31.68 9.16
C ILE A 526 -50.59 -32.27 9.45
N ALA A 527 -50.54 -33.11 10.48
CA ALA A 527 -49.43 -34.00 10.76
C ALA A 527 -49.60 -35.32 9.98
N LEU A 528 -48.50 -35.91 9.50
CA LEU A 528 -48.24 -37.36 9.56
C LEU A 528 -46.82 -37.72 9.06
N SER A 529 -46.01 -38.15 10.03
CA SER A 529 -45.11 -39.32 10.05
C SER A 529 -44.14 -39.64 8.89
N GLY A 530 -42.86 -39.81 9.23
CA GLY A 530 -41.98 -40.81 8.59
C GLY A 530 -40.49 -40.47 8.52
N THR A 531 -39.69 -40.90 9.50
CA THR A 531 -38.24 -41.18 9.39
C THR A 531 -38.02 -42.69 9.20
N PRO A 532 -36.78 -43.20 8.95
CA PRO A 532 -35.72 -42.82 8.02
C PRO A 532 -35.16 -44.06 7.25
N SER A 533 -34.47 -43.91 6.09
CA SER A 533 -33.49 -44.93 5.66
C SER A 533 -32.50 -44.49 4.57
N SER A 534 -31.22 -44.64 4.93
CA SER A 534 -30.05 -45.14 4.17
C SER A 534 -29.94 -44.96 2.65
N GLY A 535 -28.81 -44.39 2.21
CA GLY A 535 -28.18 -44.72 0.94
C GLY A 535 -27.26 -43.63 0.37
N SER A 536 -25.96 -43.86 0.44
CA SER A 536 -24.94 -43.21 -0.40
C SER A 536 -24.01 -44.32 -0.93
N PRO A 537 -23.24 -44.15 -2.03
CA PRO A 537 -23.35 -43.18 -3.12
C PRO A 537 -23.37 -43.89 -4.50
N ALA A 538 -24.04 -43.29 -5.50
CA ALA A 538 -23.84 -43.68 -6.90
C ALA A 538 -22.93 -42.66 -7.58
N GLN A 539 -21.74 -43.12 -8.00
CA GLN A 539 -20.92 -42.44 -9.00
C GLN A 539 -21.73 -42.30 -10.28
N LEU A 540 -21.74 -41.09 -10.86
CA LEU A 540 -22.00 -40.93 -12.29
C LEU A 540 -20.96 -39.99 -12.88
N SER A 541 -20.32 -40.52 -13.91
CA SER A 541 -19.24 -39.96 -14.70
C SER A 541 -19.72 -38.91 -15.70
N SER A 542 -18.77 -38.05 -16.07
CA SER A 542 -18.61 -37.39 -17.37
C SER A 542 -19.74 -36.46 -17.86
N ARG A 543 -19.45 -35.16 -17.84
CA ARG A 543 -19.05 -34.42 -19.05
C ARG A 543 -18.63 -33.00 -18.68
N ALA A 544 -17.41 -32.66 -19.06
CA ALA A 544 -16.91 -31.30 -19.06
C ALA A 544 -17.73 -30.47 -20.05
N ASN A 545 -18.42 -29.45 -19.55
CA ASN A 545 -18.88 -28.35 -20.39
C ASN A 545 -17.75 -27.34 -20.45
N VAL A 546 -17.07 -27.30 -21.59
CA VAL A 546 -16.20 -26.21 -22.01
C VAL A 546 -17.05 -24.95 -22.07
N ALA A 547 -16.88 -24.07 -21.10
CA ALA A 547 -17.36 -22.70 -21.21
C ALA A 547 -16.50 -22.01 -22.27
N THR A 548 -17.07 -21.82 -23.45
CA THR A 548 -16.52 -20.96 -24.48
C THR A 548 -16.63 -19.52 -23.98
N ALA A 549 -15.48 -18.91 -23.68
CA ALA A 549 -15.39 -17.49 -23.39
C ALA A 549 -15.85 -16.70 -24.61
N ILE A 550 -16.88 -15.86 -24.43
CA ILE A 550 -17.28 -14.85 -25.41
C ILE A 550 -16.20 -13.75 -25.33
N PRO A 551 -15.46 -13.43 -26.41
CA PRO A 551 -14.52 -12.32 -26.37
C PRO A 551 -15.31 -11.01 -26.32
N LEU A 552 -15.12 -10.25 -25.24
CA LEU A 552 -15.56 -8.86 -25.15
C LEU A 552 -14.82 -8.03 -26.22
N PRO A 553 -15.46 -7.07 -26.89
CA PRO A 553 -14.78 -6.23 -27.86
C PRO A 553 -13.76 -5.34 -27.14
N GLU A 554 -12.48 -5.56 -27.42
CA GLU A 554 -11.41 -4.64 -27.03
C GLU A 554 -11.65 -3.27 -27.65
N THR A 555 -11.96 -2.30 -26.79
CA THR A 555 -11.94 -0.89 -27.16
C THR A 555 -10.50 -0.41 -27.03
N ILE A 556 -9.77 -0.39 -28.14
CA ILE A 556 -8.42 0.17 -28.21
C ILE A 556 -8.53 1.70 -28.17
N PHE A 557 -8.24 2.30 -27.01
CA PHE A 557 -8.01 3.74 -26.94
C PHE A 557 -6.59 4.04 -27.41
N SER A 558 -6.44 4.58 -28.63
CA SER A 558 -5.18 5.19 -29.06
C SER A 558 -5.14 6.65 -28.60
N SER A 559 -4.04 7.03 -27.93
CA SER A 559 -3.86 8.41 -27.47
C SER A 559 -3.79 9.37 -28.66
N SER A 560 -4.29 10.59 -28.48
CA SER A 560 -4.18 11.68 -29.46
C SER A 560 -2.73 11.96 -29.87
N ALA A 561 -1.75 11.64 -29.00
CA ALA A 561 -0.32 11.75 -29.31
C ALA A 561 0.16 10.70 -30.32
N ARG A 562 -0.30 9.44 -30.20
CA ARG A 562 0.04 8.37 -31.16
C ARG A 562 -0.55 8.66 -32.54
N LYS A 563 -1.80 9.14 -32.59
CA LYS A 563 -2.45 9.61 -33.83
C LYS A 563 -1.69 10.79 -34.47
N ALA A 564 -1.17 11.72 -33.68
CA ALA A 564 -0.40 12.84 -34.19
C ALA A 564 0.96 12.40 -34.77
N GLN A 565 1.62 11.42 -34.15
CA GLN A 565 2.88 10.85 -34.67
C GLN A 565 2.68 10.11 -36.00
N ASP A 566 1.59 9.36 -36.16
CA ASP A 566 1.30 8.63 -37.41
C ASP A 566 0.88 9.58 -38.56
N LEU A 567 0.30 10.74 -38.25
CA LEU A 567 -0.14 11.74 -39.24
C LEU A 567 0.95 12.74 -39.64
N ALA A 568 2.01 12.90 -38.82
CA ALA A 568 3.09 13.85 -39.07
C ALA A 568 3.82 13.64 -40.42
N PRO A 569 4.16 12.41 -40.86
CA PRO A 569 4.82 12.18 -42.15
C PRO A 569 3.92 12.59 -43.33
N LEU A 570 2.62 12.32 -43.22
CA LEU A 570 1.64 12.61 -44.28
C LEU A 570 1.45 14.12 -44.46
N ILE A 571 1.38 14.87 -43.35
CA ILE A 571 1.28 16.34 -43.38
C ILE A 571 2.55 16.95 -43.99
N LEU A 572 3.73 16.39 -43.68
CA LEU A 572 5.00 16.87 -44.21
C LEU A 572 5.11 16.63 -45.73
N ILE A 573 4.62 15.49 -46.21
CA ILE A 573 4.53 15.20 -47.66
C ILE A 573 3.53 16.13 -48.36
N ILE A 574 2.35 16.37 -47.78
CA ILE A 574 1.32 17.26 -48.36
C ILE A 574 1.81 18.72 -48.41
N THR A 575 2.49 19.18 -47.36
CA THR A 575 3.04 20.54 -47.32
C THR A 575 4.19 20.73 -48.30
N LEU A 576 5.08 19.75 -48.43
CA LEU A 576 6.19 19.79 -49.40
C LEU A 576 5.67 19.76 -50.85
N THR A 577 4.65 18.94 -51.13
CA THR A 577 4.02 18.86 -52.47
C THR A 577 3.27 20.14 -52.83
N MET A 578 2.56 20.77 -51.88
CA MET A 578 1.96 22.10 -52.05
C MET A 578 3.03 23.18 -52.33
N LEU A 579 4.13 23.18 -51.58
CA LEU A 579 5.23 24.12 -51.77
C LEU A 579 5.86 23.99 -53.16
N LEU A 580 6.12 22.76 -53.60
CA LEU A 580 6.63 22.47 -54.93
C LEU A 580 5.63 22.90 -56.03
N ALA A 581 4.33 22.68 -55.83
CA ALA A 581 3.30 23.14 -56.77
C ALA A 581 3.27 24.68 -56.89
N VAL A 582 3.43 25.40 -55.78
CA VAL A 582 3.51 26.88 -55.78
C VAL A 582 4.77 27.38 -56.49
N PHE A 583 5.91 26.70 -56.32
CA PHE A 583 7.15 27.05 -57.02
C PHE A 583 7.11 26.75 -58.52
N VAL A 584 6.38 25.71 -58.93
CA VAL A 584 6.14 25.39 -60.35
C VAL A 584 5.13 26.37 -60.97
N TRP A 585 4.14 26.84 -60.22
CA TRP A 585 3.15 27.80 -60.73
C TRP A 585 3.66 29.24 -60.83
N ARG A 586 4.77 29.57 -60.14
CA ARG A 586 5.43 30.89 -60.18
C ARG A 586 6.54 31.01 -61.24
N ARG A 587 6.69 30.04 -62.14
CA ARG A 587 7.61 30.10 -63.28
C ARG A 587 6.93 30.36 -64.61
#